data_AF-A0A821THH6-F1
#
_entry.id   AF-A0A821THH6-F1
#
_cell.length_a   1.000
_cell.length_b   1.000
_cell.length_c   1.000
_cell.angle_alpha   90.00
_cell.angle_beta   90.00
_cell.angle_gamma   90.00
#
_symmetry.space_group_name_H-M   'P 1'
#
loop_
_entity.id
_entity.type
_entity.pdbx_description
1 polymer ?
#
loop_
_entity_poly.entity_id
_entity_poly.type
_entity_poly.pdbx_seq_one_letter_code
_entity_poly.pdbx_strand_id
1 'polypeptide(L)'
;VLFSDGSVTVVSFSGVPVADVSFTGVAVAVVSFAGIVVGVVSFSGVPVAVVSFTSIGVAVVSFSDGSVTVVSFSGVPVAVV
;
A
#
# COMPACT_ATOMS: atom_id res chain seq x y z
N VAL A 1 2.98 3.46 -9.79
CA VAL A 1 2.09 2.36 -10.22
C VAL A 1 0.67 2.73 -9.82
N LEU A 2 -0.28 2.72 -10.75
CA LEU A 2 -1.66 3.11 -10.50
C LEU A 2 -2.57 1.90 -10.70
N PHE A 3 -3.43 1.62 -9.71
CA PHE A 3 -4.54 0.68 -9.81
C PHE A 3 -5.84 1.46 -9.67
N SER A 4 -6.69 1.35 -10.69
CA SER A 4 -7.98 2.03 -10.73
C SER A 4 -9.09 1.08 -11.14
N ASP A 5 -10.28 1.30 -10.58
CA ASP A 5 -11.56 0.73 -11.01
C ASP A 5 -11.56 -0.80 -11.17
N GLY A 6 -12.06 -1.51 -10.16
CA GLY A 6 -12.27 -2.96 -10.24
C GLY A 6 -12.01 -3.68 -8.92
N SER A 7 -11.64 -4.95 -8.99
CA SER A 7 -11.26 -5.75 -7.83
C SER A 7 -9.98 -6.54 -8.09
N VAL A 8 -9.12 -6.56 -7.08
CA VAL A 8 -7.87 -7.33 -7.07
C VAL A 8 -7.79 -8.10 -5.77
N THR A 9 -7.45 -9.38 -5.83
CA THR A 9 -7.31 -10.19 -4.61
C THR A 9 -5.99 -9.91 -3.90
N VAL A 10 -4.87 -9.96 -4.60
CA VAL A 10 -3.54 -9.80 -4.00
C VAL A 10 -2.65 -8.92 -4.86
N VAL A 11 -1.96 -7.98 -4.22
CA VAL A 11 -0.88 -7.18 -4.82
C VAL A 11 0.38 -7.30 -3.95
N SER A 12 1.50 -7.58 -4.59
CA SER A 12 2.79 -7.73 -3.91
C SER A 12 3.89 -6.96 -4.64
N PHE A 13 4.70 -6.22 -3.88
CA PHE A 13 5.86 -5.50 -4.37
C PHE A 13 7.12 -5.97 -3.65
N SER A 14 8.17 -6.29 -4.40
CA SER A 14 9.46 -6.69 -3.84
C SER A 14 10.65 -6.31 -4.73
N GLY A 15 11.80 -6.08 -4.09
CA GLY A 15 13.12 -6.05 -4.72
C GLY A 15 13.49 -4.83 -5.57
N VAL A 16 12.54 -3.99 -5.98
CA VAL A 16 12.81 -2.83 -6.86
C VAL A 16 12.21 -1.56 -6.28
N PRO A 17 12.97 -0.46 -6.14
CA PRO A 17 12.43 0.80 -5.62
C PRO A 17 11.33 1.36 -6.52
N VAL A 18 10.28 1.90 -5.91
CA VAL A 18 9.13 2.49 -6.60
C VAL A 18 8.90 3.89 -6.06
N ALA A 19 8.80 4.90 -6.93
CA ALA A 19 8.56 6.26 -6.45
C ALA A 19 7.16 6.40 -5.82
N ASP A 20 6.13 5.94 -6.52
CA ASP A 20 4.72 6.15 -6.16
C ASP A 20 3.88 4.90 -6.42
N VAL A 21 2.99 4.56 -5.49
CA VAL A 21 1.95 3.53 -5.64
C VAL A 21 0.61 4.10 -5.21
N SER A 22 -0.38 4.04 -6.10
CA SER A 22 -1.71 4.56 -5.85
C SER A 22 -2.80 3.56 -6.18
N PHE A 23 -3.76 3.44 -5.28
CA PHE A 23 -4.98 2.65 -5.43
C PHE A 23 -6.18 3.60 -5.36
N THR A 24 -7.00 3.63 -6.41
CA THR A 24 -8.17 4.53 -6.49
C THR A 24 -9.41 3.78 -6.96
N GLY A 25 -10.48 3.74 -6.15
CA GLY A 25 -11.75 3.11 -6.57
C GLY A 25 -11.65 1.60 -6.86
N VAL A 26 -10.61 0.93 -6.36
CA VAL A 26 -10.37 -0.51 -6.53
C VAL A 26 -10.61 -1.23 -5.21
N ALA A 27 -11.25 -2.38 -5.20
CA ALA A 27 -11.33 -3.22 -4.00
C ALA A 27 -10.12 -4.16 -3.93
N VAL A 28 -9.40 -4.17 -2.81
CA VAL A 28 -8.20 -5.03 -2.66
C VAL A 28 -8.28 -5.88 -1.40
N ALA A 29 -8.13 -7.20 -1.49
CA ALA A 29 -8.10 -8.00 -0.27
C ALA A 29 -6.76 -7.86 0.47
N VAL A 30 -5.63 -8.03 -0.21
CA VAL A 30 -4.31 -7.98 0.41
C VAL A 30 -3.32 -7.16 -0.43
N VAL A 31 -2.59 -6.25 0.23
CA VAL A 31 -1.44 -5.54 -0.33
C VAL A 31 -0.21 -5.79 0.54
N SER A 32 0.90 -6.15 -0.09
CA SER A 32 2.15 -6.48 0.58
C SER A 32 3.36 -5.81 -0.07
N PHE A 33 4.23 -5.23 0.77
CA PHE A 33 5.49 -4.63 0.36
C PHE A 33 6.61 -5.27 1.17
N ALA A 34 7.62 -5.84 0.50
CA ALA A 34 8.71 -6.53 1.16
C ALA A 34 10.07 -6.21 0.53
N GLY A 35 11.06 -5.78 1.32
CA GLY A 35 12.42 -5.56 0.84
C GLY A 35 12.50 -4.54 -0.30
N ILE A 36 11.77 -3.43 -0.17
CA ILE A 36 11.59 -2.40 -1.20
C ILE A 36 11.70 -1.01 -0.58
N VAL A 37 12.08 0.00 -1.38
CA VAL A 37 11.94 1.42 -1.00
C VAL A 37 10.80 2.01 -1.81
N VAL A 38 9.82 2.62 -1.13
CA VAL A 38 8.70 3.31 -1.75
C VAL A 38 8.69 4.78 -1.32
N GLY A 39 8.51 5.71 -2.26
CA GLY A 39 8.33 7.11 -1.88
C GLY A 39 6.97 7.30 -1.19
N VAL A 40 5.91 7.14 -1.95
CA VAL A 40 4.53 7.40 -1.51
C VAL A 40 3.63 6.19 -1.81
N VAL A 41 2.76 5.86 -0.86
CA VAL A 41 1.67 4.89 -1.02
C VAL A 41 0.34 5.55 -0.66
N SER A 42 -0.60 5.57 -1.60
CA SER A 42 -1.89 6.25 -1.43
C SER A 42 -3.06 5.32 -1.73
N PHE A 43 -4.06 5.33 -0.86
CA PHE A 43 -5.33 4.62 -1.03
C PHE A 43 -6.49 5.63 -1.00
N SER A 44 -7.27 5.74 -2.08
CA SER A 44 -8.40 6.68 -2.19
C SER A 44 -9.69 5.99 -2.68
N GLY A 45 -10.77 5.97 -1.90
CA GLY A 45 -12.00 5.29 -2.38
C GLY A 45 -11.91 3.76 -2.36
N VAL A 46 -11.05 3.19 -1.52
CA VAL A 46 -10.61 1.78 -1.61
C VAL A 46 -11.01 1.01 -0.34
N PRO A 47 -11.79 -0.08 -0.43
CA PRO A 47 -11.86 -1.06 0.64
C PRO A 47 -10.64 -1.99 0.55
N VAL A 48 -9.82 -2.01 1.61
CA VAL A 48 -8.66 -2.90 1.75
C VAL A 48 -8.78 -3.73 3.02
N ALA A 49 -8.68 -5.07 2.92
CA ALA A 49 -8.72 -5.89 4.13
C ALA A 49 -7.36 -5.87 4.87
N VAL A 50 -6.25 -6.07 4.16
CA VAL A 50 -4.92 -6.15 4.77
C VAL A 50 -3.88 -5.38 3.97
N VAL A 51 -3.09 -4.56 4.65
CA VAL A 51 -1.86 -3.94 4.13
C VAL A 51 -0.68 -4.33 5.02
N SER A 52 0.39 -4.84 4.42
CA SER A 52 1.60 -5.27 5.13
C SER A 52 2.86 -4.67 4.53
N PHE A 53 3.72 -4.15 5.40
CA PHE A 53 5.01 -3.57 5.07
C PHE A 53 6.11 -4.25 5.89
N THR A 54 7.05 -4.93 5.21
CA THR A 54 8.12 -5.71 5.86
C THR A 54 9.49 -5.34 5.32
N SER A 55 10.38 -4.88 6.20
CA SER A 55 11.76 -4.51 5.84
C SER A 55 11.82 -3.56 4.64
N ILE A 56 10.97 -2.53 4.66
CA ILE A 56 10.87 -1.52 3.61
C ILE A 56 11.34 -0.16 4.11
N GLY A 57 11.62 0.78 3.21
CA GLY A 57 11.61 2.20 3.52
C GLY A 57 10.40 2.84 2.83
N VAL A 58 9.51 3.51 3.57
CA VAL A 58 8.42 4.28 2.96
C VAL A 58 8.34 5.68 3.54
N ALA A 59 8.32 6.70 2.68
CA ALA A 59 8.33 8.08 3.15
C ALA A 59 6.93 8.53 3.58
N VAL A 60 5.89 8.16 2.83
CA VAL A 60 4.50 8.54 3.13
C VAL A 60 3.56 7.38 2.83
N VAL A 61 2.63 7.12 3.75
CA VAL A 61 1.46 6.26 3.53
C VAL A 61 0.21 7.05 3.90
N SER A 62 -0.74 7.16 2.96
CA SER A 62 -1.97 7.92 3.14
C SER A 62 -3.22 7.16 2.71
N PHE A 63 -4.30 7.38 3.46
CA PHE A 63 -5.61 6.78 3.24
C PHE A 63 -6.67 7.87 3.18
N SER A 64 -7.53 7.84 2.17
CA SER A 64 -8.63 8.79 1.99
C SER A 64 -9.87 8.07 1.48
N ASP A 65 -11.03 8.45 2.01
CA ASP A 65 -12.35 8.01 1.53
C ASP A 65 -12.50 6.50 1.31
N GLY A 66 -11.91 5.66 2.18
CA GLY A 66 -11.93 4.20 2.07
C GLY A 66 -11.89 3.52 3.44
N SER A 67 -11.93 2.18 3.44
CA SER A 67 -11.85 1.39 4.68
C SER A 67 -10.65 0.47 4.63
N VAL A 68 -9.74 0.57 5.62
CA VAL A 68 -8.64 -0.39 5.78
C VAL A 68 -8.77 -1.11 7.10
N THR A 69 -8.89 -2.43 7.07
CA THR A 69 -9.16 -3.22 8.28
C THR A 69 -7.88 -3.47 9.08
N VAL A 70 -6.79 -3.81 8.40
CA VAL A 70 -5.51 -4.13 9.04
C VAL A 70 -4.36 -3.45 8.30
N VAL A 71 -3.51 -2.76 9.07
CA VAL A 71 -2.22 -2.26 8.59
C VAL A 71 -1.13 -2.77 9.52
N SER A 72 -0.08 -3.36 8.94
CA SER A 72 1.04 -3.94 9.68
C SER A 72 2.38 -3.45 9.15
N PHE A 73 3.26 -3.07 10.07
CA PHE A 73 4.62 -2.62 9.77
C PHE A 73 5.62 -3.46 10.57
N SER A 74 6.65 -3.99 9.93
CA SER A 74 7.71 -4.77 10.58
C SER A 74 9.09 -4.38 10.03
N GLY A 75 9.94 -3.84 10.91
CA GLY A 75 11.29 -3.41 10.53
C GLY A 75 11.31 -2.26 9.52
N VAL A 76 10.43 -1.27 9.70
CA VAL A 76 10.21 -0.15 8.75
C VAL A 76 10.37 1.20 9.48
N PRO A 77 11.19 2.13 8.97
CA PRO A 77 11.04 3.56 9.26
C PRO A 77 9.90 4.11 8.38
N VAL A 78 8.75 4.43 8.99
CA VAL A 78 7.58 4.98 8.29
C VAL A 78 7.12 6.29 8.91
N ALA A 79 6.74 7.25 8.08
CA ALA A 79 5.85 8.33 8.48
C ALA A 79 4.45 8.06 7.90
N VAL A 80 3.47 7.87 8.78
CA VAL A 80 2.06 7.65 8.40
C VAL A 80 1.32 8.99 8.54
N VAL A 81 0.56 9.38 7.52
CA VAL A 81 -0.19 10.66 7.48
C VAL A 81 -1.63 10.40 7.02
#